data_AF-Q2FNM9-F1
#
_entry.id   AF-Q2FNM9-F1
#
_cell.length_a   1.000
_cell.length_b   1.000
_cell.length_c   1.000
_cell.angle_alpha   90.00
_cell.angle_beta   90.00
_cell.angle_gamma   90.00
#
_symmetry.space_group_name_H-M   'P 1'
#
loop_
_entity.id
_entity.type
_entity.pdbx_description
1 polymer ?
#
loop_
_entity_poly.entity_id
_entity_poly.type
_entity_poly.pdbx_seq_one_letter_code
_entity_poly.pdbx_strand_id
1 'polypeptide(L)'
;MAESNHPHSVHIIPLGYEIDRAIRPFDSEKAVRVYLLTMKQMEKYNTPEEIQMTARERHYESRVSDILTEKGIQVITKQIDMFNTLEVMREVASIINQEKEQNSVIKVNMSACGRITAFATTLAAMAHDVSLYYVRADKYADSAHDVECHGLSICKQQRIWNLEKIPLALPDKMKVTVLSLLAGKKEGLFTWEIVDHLIQSGEPGYDIPFREKHKDEMRMIQRRYHTRLNKSALEPLIASGYVTKKKVGRYHRITITQSGLYLAAVHGAFIAPEFSEMYP
;
A
#
# COMPACT_ATOMS: atom_id res chain seq x y z
N MET A 1 31.41 -18.70 -7.50
CA MET A 1 31.72 -17.48 -6.74
C MET A 1 30.46 -17.13 -5.98
N ALA A 2 30.47 -17.24 -4.66
CA ALA A 2 29.31 -16.93 -3.84
C ALA A 2 29.14 -15.41 -3.81
N GLU A 3 28.07 -14.89 -4.40
CA GLU A 3 27.66 -13.50 -4.19
C GLU A 3 27.52 -13.29 -2.68
N SER A 4 28.25 -12.32 -2.15
CA SER A 4 28.16 -11.92 -0.75
C SER A 4 26.72 -11.52 -0.45
N ASN A 5 26.02 -12.35 0.33
CA ASN A 5 24.63 -12.17 0.73
C ASN A 5 24.49 -11.04 1.77
N HIS A 6 24.90 -9.83 1.39
CA HIS A 6 24.70 -8.63 2.19
C HIS A 6 23.31 -8.08 1.87
N PRO A 7 22.51 -7.69 2.89
CA PRO A 7 21.21 -7.10 2.65
C PRO A 7 21.35 -5.89 1.72
N HIS A 8 20.61 -5.90 0.61
CA HIS A 8 20.59 -4.77 -0.31
C HIS A 8 19.69 -3.67 0.26
N SER A 9 20.15 -2.42 0.21
CA SER A 9 19.36 -1.27 0.66
C SER A 9 18.40 -0.84 -0.46
N VAL A 10 17.12 -0.76 -0.13
CA VAL A 10 16.04 -0.40 -1.04
C VAL A 10 15.26 0.78 -0.48
N HIS A 11 15.02 1.78 -1.33
CA HIS A 11 14.26 2.96 -0.95
C HIS A 11 12.94 3.03 -1.70
N ILE A 12 11.86 3.34 -0.99
CA ILE A 12 10.55 3.63 -1.59
C ILE A 12 10.34 5.14 -1.50
N ILE A 13 10.17 5.79 -2.65
CA ILE A 13 10.07 7.24 -2.77
C ILE A 13 8.80 7.55 -3.57
N PRO A 14 7.70 7.89 -2.89
CA PRO A 14 6.60 8.58 -3.54
C PRO A 14 7.06 9.99 -3.94
N LEU A 15 6.80 10.35 -5.19
CA LEU A 15 7.32 11.55 -5.84
C LEU A 15 6.19 12.47 -6.30
N GLY A 16 6.25 13.73 -5.88
CA GLY A 16 5.49 14.84 -6.45
C GLY A 16 6.43 15.83 -7.13
N TYR A 17 6.21 17.13 -6.90
CA TYR A 17 7.03 18.21 -7.45
C TYR A 17 8.33 18.45 -6.66
N GLU A 18 9.12 17.40 -6.42
CA GLU A 18 10.33 17.45 -5.61
C GLU A 18 11.48 16.77 -6.36
N ILE A 19 12.69 17.35 -6.36
CA ILE A 19 13.91 16.70 -6.87
C ILE A 19 14.84 16.45 -5.70
N ASP A 20 15.23 17.51 -5.00
CA ASP A 20 16.25 17.46 -3.95
C ASP A 20 15.87 16.47 -2.85
N ARG A 21 14.61 16.48 -2.39
CA ARG A 21 14.15 15.54 -1.34
C ARG A 21 14.18 14.08 -1.77
N ALA A 22 14.12 13.80 -3.06
CA ALA A 22 14.22 12.44 -3.58
C ALA A 22 15.68 11.99 -3.69
N ILE A 23 16.59 12.86 -4.16
CA ILE A 23 17.96 12.46 -4.52
C ILE A 23 19.00 12.66 -3.41
N ARG A 24 18.84 13.66 -2.53
CA ARG A 24 19.85 14.02 -1.53
C ARG A 24 20.19 12.93 -0.51
N PRO A 25 19.29 12.01 -0.15
CA PRO A 25 19.68 10.87 0.69
C PRO A 25 20.85 10.07 0.11
N PHE A 26 20.98 10.01 -1.21
CA PHE A 26 22.01 9.25 -1.92
C PHE A 26 23.30 10.04 -2.18
N ASP A 27 23.50 11.16 -1.46
CA ASP A 27 24.81 11.81 -1.39
C ASP A 27 25.73 11.11 -0.39
N SER A 28 25.17 10.43 0.63
CA SER A 28 25.93 9.60 1.58
C SER A 28 25.42 8.16 1.71
N GLU A 29 24.14 7.90 1.47
CA GLU A 29 23.57 6.56 1.57
C GLU A 29 23.77 5.79 0.27
N LYS A 30 24.20 4.53 0.39
CA LYS A 30 24.23 3.60 -0.74
C LYS A 30 22.89 2.88 -0.82
N ALA A 31 22.28 2.89 -1.99
CA ALA A 31 21.12 2.06 -2.31
C ALA A 31 21.41 1.26 -3.57
N VAL A 32 20.85 0.05 -3.60
CA VAL A 32 20.91 -0.80 -4.81
C VAL A 32 19.72 -0.49 -5.70
N ARG A 33 18.57 -0.18 -5.10
CA ARG A 33 17.31 0.03 -5.80
C ARG A 33 16.47 1.14 -5.17
N VAL A 34 15.79 1.89 -6.03
CA VAL A 34 14.75 2.86 -5.67
C VAL A 34 13.46 2.49 -6.38
N TYR A 35 12.38 2.34 -5.63
CA TYR A 35 11.02 2.34 -6.15
C TYR A 35 10.51 3.77 -6.16
N LEU A 36 10.29 4.32 -7.35
CA LEU A 36 9.78 5.68 -7.54
C LEU A 36 8.28 5.60 -7.83
N LEU A 37 7.44 5.98 -6.87
CA LEU A 37 5.99 6.04 -7.09
C LEU A 37 5.64 7.40 -7.66
N THR A 38 5.11 7.44 -8.87
CA THR A 38 4.76 8.68 -9.56
C THR A 38 3.30 8.67 -9.99
N MET A 39 2.80 9.83 -10.39
CA MET A 39 1.43 9.95 -10.84
C MET A 39 1.19 9.21 -12.16
N LYS A 40 0.13 8.39 -12.22
CA LYS A 40 -0.35 7.83 -13.48
C LYS A 40 -1.16 8.86 -14.25
N GLN A 41 -1.03 8.83 -15.58
CA GLN A 41 -1.92 9.60 -16.44
C GLN A 41 -3.33 9.04 -16.29
N MET A 42 -4.31 9.89 -15.99
CA MET A 42 -5.70 9.49 -15.84
C MET A 42 -6.58 10.20 -16.85
N GLU A 43 -7.54 9.47 -17.43
CA GLU A 43 -8.54 10.04 -18.34
C GLU A 43 -9.53 10.98 -17.62
N LYS A 44 -9.60 10.96 -16.29
CA LYS A 44 -10.42 11.93 -15.54
C LYS A 44 -9.79 13.33 -15.50
N TYR A 45 -8.50 13.43 -15.84
CA TYR A 45 -7.69 14.64 -15.80
C TYR A 45 -7.52 15.21 -17.22
N ASN A 46 -8.58 15.83 -17.74
CA ASN A 46 -8.66 16.26 -19.14
C ASN A 46 -8.71 17.78 -19.30
N THR A 47 -8.63 18.56 -18.22
CA THR A 47 -8.52 20.01 -18.38
C THR A 47 -7.10 20.38 -18.84
N PRO A 48 -6.93 21.50 -19.57
CA PRO A 48 -5.61 21.99 -19.94
C PRO A 48 -4.65 22.15 -18.75
N GLU A 49 -5.16 22.54 -17.58
CA GLU A 49 -4.38 22.68 -16.35
C GLU A 49 -3.89 21.33 -15.82
N GLU A 50 -4.74 20.30 -15.88
CA GLU A 50 -4.41 18.94 -15.43
C GLU A 50 -3.42 18.23 -16.36
N ILE A 51 -3.53 18.47 -17.67
CA ILE A 51 -2.56 18.00 -18.66
C ILE A 51 -1.19 18.65 -18.39
N GLN A 52 -1.15 19.95 -18.11
CA GLN A 52 0.09 20.65 -17.73
C GLN A 52 0.67 20.14 -16.40
N MET A 53 -0.18 19.84 -15.42
CA MET A 53 0.27 19.19 -14.16
C MET A 53 0.96 17.86 -14.46
N THR A 54 0.36 17.02 -15.30
CA THR A 54 0.91 15.70 -15.66
C THR A 54 2.25 15.84 -16.40
N ALA A 55 2.35 16.77 -17.36
CA ALA A 55 3.60 17.04 -18.06
C ALA A 55 4.72 17.52 -17.11
N ARG A 56 4.36 18.36 -16.14
CA ARG A 56 5.29 18.85 -15.12
C ARG A 56 5.73 17.73 -14.17
N GLU A 57 4.85 16.80 -13.80
CA GLU A 57 5.24 15.62 -13.01
C GLU A 57 6.22 14.73 -13.76
N ARG A 58 6.04 14.55 -15.08
CA ARG A 58 6.98 13.78 -15.92
C ARG A 58 8.38 14.38 -15.95
N HIS A 59 8.51 15.71 -15.93
CA HIS A 59 9.81 16.38 -15.79
C HIS A 59 10.53 15.95 -14.51
N TYR A 60 9.84 15.98 -13.37
CA TYR A 60 10.43 15.58 -12.09
C TYR A 60 10.75 14.08 -12.04
N GLU A 61 9.86 13.24 -12.55
CA GLU A 61 10.07 11.79 -12.69
C GLU A 61 11.35 11.50 -13.49
N SER A 62 11.50 12.09 -14.68
CA SER A 62 12.68 11.91 -15.52
C SER A 62 13.93 12.40 -14.81
N ARG A 63 13.94 13.65 -14.31
CA ARG A 63 15.12 14.24 -13.67
C ARG A 63 15.60 13.43 -12.47
N VAL A 64 14.69 12.98 -11.61
CA VAL A 64 15.05 12.14 -10.45
C VAL A 64 15.56 10.79 -10.91
N SER A 65 14.90 10.15 -11.89
CA SER A 65 15.33 8.84 -12.41
C SER A 65 16.73 8.91 -13.04
N ASP A 66 17.01 9.94 -13.82
CA ASP A 66 18.30 10.16 -14.49
C ASP A 66 19.41 10.32 -13.44
N ILE A 67 19.22 11.21 -12.46
CA ILE A 67 20.22 11.46 -11.41
C ILE A 67 20.50 10.20 -10.57
N LEU A 68 19.46 9.43 -10.23
CA LEU A 68 19.64 8.18 -9.48
C LEU A 68 20.36 7.12 -10.32
N THR A 69 20.04 7.02 -11.61
CA THR A 69 20.68 6.09 -12.54
C THR A 69 22.14 6.44 -12.76
N GLU A 70 22.48 7.73 -12.90
CA GLU A 70 23.87 8.23 -12.97
C GLU A 70 24.68 7.88 -11.71
N LYS A 71 24.03 7.81 -10.53
CA LYS A 71 24.62 7.33 -9.28
C LYS A 71 24.75 5.80 -9.20
N GLY A 72 24.35 5.07 -10.25
CA GLY A 72 24.41 3.60 -10.32
C GLY A 72 23.29 2.89 -9.54
N ILE A 73 22.18 3.58 -9.25
CA ILE A 73 21.04 3.03 -8.51
C ILE A 73 20.01 2.50 -9.52
N GLN A 74 19.52 1.27 -9.32
CA GLN A 74 18.43 0.74 -10.13
C GLN A 74 17.12 1.47 -9.79
N VAL A 75 16.53 2.19 -10.75
CA VAL A 75 15.23 2.86 -10.57
C VAL A 75 14.11 1.99 -11.14
N ILE A 76 13.09 1.71 -10.32
CA ILE A 76 11.85 1.04 -10.72
C ILE A 76 10.70 2.03 -10.54
N THR A 77 10.20 2.56 -11.65
CA THR A 77 9.07 3.49 -11.63
C THR A 77 7.74 2.76 -11.60
N LYS A 78 6.84 3.19 -10.71
CA LYS A 78 5.47 2.69 -10.58
C LYS A 78 4.51 3.86 -10.66
N GLN A 79 3.69 3.89 -11.70
CA GLN A 79 2.70 4.93 -11.90
C GLN A 79 1.37 4.54 -11.24
N ILE A 80 0.92 5.31 -10.27
CA ILE A 80 -0.31 5.08 -9.48
C ILE A 80 -1.14 6.36 -9.34
N ASP A 81 -2.40 6.27 -8.88
CA ASP A 81 -3.13 7.48 -8.45
C ASP A 81 -2.57 7.92 -7.08
N MET A 82 -1.68 8.90 -7.09
CA MET A 82 -1.00 9.42 -5.90
C MET A 82 -1.92 10.18 -4.95
N PHE A 83 -3.12 10.56 -5.41
CA PHE A 83 -4.17 11.16 -4.59
C PHE A 83 -5.08 10.11 -3.95
N ASN A 84 -5.08 8.87 -4.46
CA ASN A 84 -5.79 7.76 -3.84
C ASN A 84 -4.98 7.15 -2.70
N THR A 85 -5.32 7.57 -1.47
CA THR A 85 -4.67 7.11 -0.23
C THR A 85 -4.57 5.58 -0.15
N LEU A 86 -5.64 4.86 -0.53
CA LEU A 86 -5.66 3.40 -0.48
C LEU A 86 -4.70 2.79 -1.51
N GLU A 87 -4.67 3.34 -2.73
CA GLU A 87 -3.77 2.87 -3.80
C GLU A 87 -2.29 3.05 -3.40
N VAL A 88 -1.94 4.20 -2.83
CA VAL A 88 -0.58 4.47 -2.32
C VAL A 88 -0.23 3.51 -1.19
N MET A 89 -1.11 3.34 -0.19
CA MET A 89 -0.86 2.41 0.93
C MET A 89 -0.62 0.99 0.41
N ARG A 90 -1.45 0.52 -0.51
CA ARG A 90 -1.35 -0.80 -1.11
C ARG A 90 -0.03 -0.99 -1.86
N GLU A 91 0.33 -0.04 -2.71
CA GLU A 91 1.55 -0.16 -3.52
C GLU A 91 2.81 -0.15 -2.64
N VAL A 92 2.88 0.76 -1.67
CA VAL A 92 3.99 0.79 -0.70
C VAL A 92 4.06 -0.52 0.08
N ALA A 93 2.94 -1.03 0.62
CA ALA A 93 2.90 -2.29 1.35
C ALA A 93 3.28 -3.51 0.48
N SER A 94 2.84 -3.52 -0.78
CA SER A 94 3.18 -4.57 -1.75
C SER A 94 4.68 -4.62 -2.02
N ILE A 95 5.31 -3.46 -2.27
CA ILE A 95 6.75 -3.35 -2.46
C ILE A 95 7.50 -3.80 -1.20
N ILE A 96 7.03 -3.38 -0.02
CA ILE A 96 7.64 -3.79 1.24
C ILE A 96 7.61 -5.31 1.41
N ASN A 97 6.47 -5.95 1.16
CA ASN A 97 6.33 -7.40 1.27
C ASN A 97 7.26 -8.12 0.29
N GLN A 98 7.29 -7.68 -0.97
CA GLN A 98 8.16 -8.24 -2.01
C GLN A 98 9.65 -8.15 -1.63
N GLU A 99 10.08 -7.00 -1.10
CA GLU A 99 11.48 -6.77 -0.72
C GLU A 99 11.87 -7.49 0.58
N LYS A 100 10.92 -7.69 1.49
CA LYS A 100 11.13 -8.53 2.69
C LYS A 100 11.40 -9.99 2.32
N GLU A 101 10.72 -10.53 1.30
CA GLU A 101 11.00 -11.88 0.79
C GLU A 101 12.44 -12.01 0.24
N GLN A 102 13.03 -10.90 -0.20
CA GLN A 102 14.41 -10.83 -0.69
C GLN A 102 15.44 -10.50 0.41
N ASN A 103 15.02 -10.39 1.68
CA ASN A 103 15.87 -9.96 2.81
C ASN A 103 16.51 -8.57 2.61
N SER A 104 15.85 -7.66 1.90
CA SER A 104 16.30 -6.29 1.68
C SER A 104 16.12 -5.41 2.94
N VAL A 105 17.02 -4.45 3.14
CA VAL A 105 16.83 -3.38 4.13
C VAL A 105 16.05 -2.26 3.47
N ILE A 106 14.82 -2.04 3.94
CA ILE A 106 13.89 -1.12 3.30
C ILE A 106 13.86 0.21 4.08
N LYS A 107 13.89 1.32 3.35
CA LYS A 107 13.69 2.68 3.85
C LYS A 107 12.64 3.40 3.03
N VAL A 108 11.82 4.21 3.68
CA VAL A 108 10.70 4.89 3.04
C VAL A 108 10.82 6.40 3.22
N ASN A 109 10.82 7.12 2.11
CA ASN A 109 10.82 8.59 2.10
C ASN A 109 9.38 9.10 2.15
N MET A 110 9.03 9.91 3.15
CA MET A 110 7.71 10.55 3.20
C MET A 110 7.72 12.03 2.81
N SER A 111 8.86 12.58 2.40
CA SER A 111 9.06 14.02 2.21
C SER A 111 9.01 14.48 0.75
N ALA A 112 9.17 13.57 -0.21
CA ALA A 112 9.25 13.90 -1.64
C ALA A 112 7.86 13.94 -2.35
N CYS A 113 6.76 13.90 -1.60
CA CYS A 113 5.39 13.86 -2.14
C CYS A 113 4.43 14.79 -1.39
N GLY A 114 3.21 14.89 -1.90
CA GLY A 114 2.12 15.63 -1.27
C GLY A 114 1.67 15.04 0.08
N ARG A 115 0.94 15.82 0.87
CA ARG A 115 0.57 15.47 2.26
C ARG A 115 -0.25 14.18 2.37
N ILE A 116 -1.19 13.96 1.46
CA ILE A 116 -2.05 12.76 1.45
C ILE A 116 -1.21 11.50 1.18
N THR A 117 -0.36 11.56 0.15
CA THR A 117 0.58 10.48 -0.19
C THR A 117 1.57 10.21 0.96
N ALA A 118 2.07 11.27 1.61
CA ALA A 118 2.97 11.14 2.76
C ALA A 118 2.28 10.44 3.94
N PHE A 119 1.00 10.75 4.20
CA PHE A 119 0.19 10.07 5.22
C PHE A 119 0.01 8.57 4.90
N ALA A 120 -0.40 8.23 3.67
CA ALA A 120 -0.53 6.85 3.20
C ALA A 120 0.79 6.06 3.37
N THR A 121 1.88 6.66 2.90
CA THR A 121 3.23 6.09 2.93
C THR A 121 3.70 5.83 4.36
N THR A 122 3.42 6.78 5.27
CA THR A 122 3.76 6.67 6.69
C THR A 122 3.02 5.49 7.34
N LEU A 123 1.71 5.37 7.12
CA LEU A 123 0.92 4.26 7.68
C LEU A 123 1.41 2.91 7.17
N ALA A 124 1.70 2.79 5.86
CA ALA A 124 2.23 1.56 5.29
C ALA A 124 3.60 1.19 5.87
N ALA A 125 4.53 2.15 5.98
CA ALA A 125 5.84 1.89 6.57
C ALA A 125 5.73 1.43 8.03
N MET A 126 4.92 2.11 8.85
CA MET A 126 4.73 1.79 10.27
C MET A 126 4.07 0.42 10.47
N ALA A 127 3.04 0.09 9.69
CA ALA A 127 2.38 -1.21 9.74
C ALA A 127 3.36 -2.38 9.47
N HIS A 128 4.36 -2.13 8.65
CA HIS A 128 5.35 -3.12 8.29
C HIS A 128 6.65 -3.05 9.09
N ASP A 129 6.72 -2.20 10.12
CA ASP A 129 7.91 -1.96 10.92
C ASP A 129 9.16 -1.53 10.12
N VAL A 130 8.94 -0.85 8.98
CA VAL A 130 9.98 -0.39 8.06
C VAL A 130 10.48 1.00 8.44
N SER A 131 11.77 1.28 8.20
CA SER A 131 12.39 2.58 8.49
C SER A 131 11.74 3.69 7.66
N LEU A 132 11.28 4.75 8.34
CA LEU A 132 10.65 5.92 7.74
C LEU A 132 11.54 7.15 7.93
N TYR A 133 11.72 7.95 6.89
CA TYR A 133 12.52 9.16 6.98
C TYR A 133 11.91 10.36 6.25
N TYR A 134 12.29 11.55 6.72
CA TYR A 134 11.90 12.84 6.16
C TYR A 134 13.14 13.67 5.82
N VAL A 135 13.22 14.19 4.59
CA VAL A 135 14.29 15.10 4.16
C VAL A 135 13.84 16.54 4.39
N ARG A 136 14.54 17.23 5.29
CA ARG A 136 14.25 18.64 5.63
C ARG A 136 14.85 19.57 4.58
N ALA A 137 13.99 20.45 4.04
CA ALA A 137 14.41 21.52 3.15
C ALA A 137 15.19 22.61 3.90
N ASP A 138 16.16 23.22 3.22
CA ASP A 138 16.86 24.40 3.72
C ASP A 138 16.10 25.69 3.35
N LYS A 139 15.51 25.72 2.16
CA LYS A 139 14.60 26.78 1.71
C LYS A 139 13.58 26.22 0.72
N TYR A 140 12.60 27.04 0.36
CA TYR A 140 11.66 26.76 -0.72
C TYR A 140 12.05 27.51 -1.98
N ALA A 141 11.67 26.97 -3.13
CA ALA A 141 11.89 27.62 -4.42
C ALA A 141 11.11 28.94 -4.51
N ASP A 142 11.79 30.00 -4.95
CA ASP A 142 11.25 31.35 -5.10
C ASP A 142 11.23 31.85 -6.55
N SER A 143 11.74 31.04 -7.49
CA SER A 143 11.80 31.35 -8.92
C SER A 143 11.40 30.15 -9.77
N ALA A 144 11.01 30.39 -11.03
CA ALA A 144 10.72 29.32 -11.98
C ALA A 144 11.95 28.41 -12.22
N HIS A 145 13.14 29.00 -12.21
CA HIS A 145 14.39 28.26 -12.33
C HIS A 145 14.64 27.34 -11.13
N ASP A 146 14.44 27.85 -9.91
CA ASP A 146 14.54 27.04 -8.68
C ASP A 146 13.58 25.85 -8.73
N VAL A 147 12.33 26.11 -9.13
CA VAL A 147 11.28 25.08 -9.28
C VAL A 147 11.66 24.02 -10.31
N GLU A 148 12.26 24.41 -11.43
CA GLU A 148 12.65 23.51 -12.51
C GLU A 148 13.85 22.63 -12.12
N CYS A 149 14.85 23.21 -11.44
CA CYS A 149 16.09 22.54 -11.09
C CYS A 149 16.03 21.71 -9.80
N HIS A 150 15.23 22.14 -8.81
CA HIS A 150 15.18 21.53 -7.47
C HIS A 150 13.81 20.97 -7.09
N GLY A 151 12.74 21.40 -7.76
CA GLY A 151 11.37 21.19 -7.28
C GLY A 151 10.96 22.25 -6.26
N LEU A 152 9.96 21.94 -5.43
CA LEU A 152 9.42 22.90 -4.46
C LEU A 152 10.37 23.16 -3.29
N SER A 153 11.15 22.16 -2.89
CA SER A 153 12.08 22.24 -1.78
C SER A 153 13.53 22.20 -2.25
N ILE A 154 14.36 23.10 -1.71
CA ILE A 154 15.79 23.13 -1.99
C ILE A 154 16.52 22.61 -0.75
N CYS A 155 17.34 21.58 -0.95
CA CYS A 155 18.13 20.94 0.08
C CYS A 155 19.62 21.04 -0.31
N LYS A 156 20.32 21.98 0.32
CA LYS A 156 21.77 22.18 0.18
C LYS A 156 22.55 21.23 1.09
N GLN A 157 21.97 20.86 2.22
CA GLN A 157 22.53 19.92 3.19
C GLN A 157 21.68 18.66 3.28
N GLN A 158 22.34 17.53 3.56
CA GLN A 158 21.65 16.27 3.80
C GLN A 158 21.09 16.23 5.23
N ARG A 159 19.91 16.82 5.43
CA ARG A 159 19.20 16.84 6.71
C ARG A 159 18.10 15.79 6.72
N ILE A 160 18.46 14.56 7.07
CA ILE A 160 17.53 13.43 7.16
C ILE A 160 17.07 13.26 8.60
N TRP A 161 15.77 13.24 8.80
CA TRP A 161 15.13 12.88 10.07
C TRP A 161 14.58 11.47 9.96
N ASN A 162 15.18 10.54 10.70
CA ASN A 162 14.59 9.22 10.89
C ASN A 162 13.47 9.35 11.90
N LEU A 163 12.27 8.89 11.52
CA LEU A 163 11.10 8.99 12.37
C LEU A 163 10.98 7.74 13.23
N GLU A 164 10.62 7.95 14.49
CA GLU A 164 10.31 6.86 15.41
C GLU A 164 9.08 6.09 14.94
N LYS A 165 9.15 4.77 15.08
CA LYS A 165 8.07 3.88 14.70
C LYS A 165 7.11 3.70 15.87
N ILE A 166 5.82 3.92 15.62
CA ILE A 166 4.78 3.60 16.59
C ILE A 166 4.21 2.22 16.21
N PRO A 167 4.38 1.18 17.05
CA PRO A 167 3.84 -0.14 16.74
C PRO A 167 2.32 -0.11 16.59
N LEU A 168 1.83 -0.62 15.47
CA LEU A 168 0.40 -0.75 15.21
C LEU A 168 -0.06 -2.15 15.60
N ALA A 169 -1.15 -2.24 16.36
CA ALA A 169 -1.80 -3.52 16.67
C ALA A 169 -2.55 -4.01 15.43
N LEU A 170 -1.85 -4.76 14.57
CA LEU A 170 -2.40 -5.27 13.32
C LEU A 170 -3.20 -6.57 13.51
N PRO A 171 -4.24 -6.80 12.70
CA PRO A 171 -4.98 -8.06 12.69
C PRO A 171 -4.08 -9.22 12.29
N ASP A 172 -4.41 -10.42 12.79
CA ASP A 172 -3.78 -11.65 12.32
C ASP A 172 -4.12 -11.98 10.86
N LYS A 173 -3.38 -12.95 10.31
CA LYS A 173 -3.49 -13.41 8.92
C LYS A 173 -4.93 -13.72 8.51
N MET A 174 -5.70 -14.45 9.33
CA MET A 174 -7.07 -14.83 9.01
C MET A 174 -7.97 -13.61 8.83
N LYS A 175 -7.85 -12.61 9.73
CA LYS A 175 -8.59 -11.36 9.61
C LYS A 175 -8.19 -10.57 8.38
N VAL A 176 -6.90 -10.49 8.07
CA VAL A 176 -6.40 -9.86 6.84
C VAL A 176 -6.97 -10.57 5.61
N THR A 177 -6.94 -11.91 5.55
CA THR A 177 -7.51 -12.70 4.43
C THR A 177 -8.98 -12.37 4.21
N VAL A 178 -9.79 -12.30 5.28
CA VAL A 178 -11.22 -11.95 5.19
C VAL A 178 -11.42 -10.51 4.71
N LEU A 179 -10.66 -9.54 5.23
CA LEU A 179 -10.74 -8.14 4.79
C LEU A 179 -10.37 -8.01 3.30
N SER A 180 -9.32 -8.69 2.87
CA SER A 180 -8.84 -8.72 1.49
C SER A 180 -9.89 -9.27 0.53
N LEU A 181 -10.55 -10.37 0.93
CA LEU A 181 -11.63 -10.97 0.17
C LEU A 181 -12.83 -10.01 0.01
N LEU A 182 -13.17 -9.28 1.09
CA LEU A 182 -14.29 -8.33 1.08
C LEU A 182 -13.97 -7.02 0.32
N ALA A 183 -12.70 -6.60 0.30
CA ALA A 183 -12.25 -5.38 -0.36
C ALA A 183 -12.54 -5.36 -1.87
N GLY A 184 -12.64 -6.53 -2.51
CA GLY A 184 -13.01 -6.67 -3.93
C GLY A 184 -14.50 -6.93 -4.18
N LYS A 185 -15.38 -6.72 -3.20
CA LYS A 185 -16.81 -7.09 -3.27
C LYS A 185 -17.70 -5.98 -2.71
N LYS A 186 -18.12 -5.05 -3.57
CA LYS A 186 -18.88 -3.83 -3.17
C LYS A 186 -20.14 -4.15 -2.38
N GLU A 187 -20.88 -5.14 -2.84
CA GLU A 187 -22.11 -5.60 -2.20
C GLU A 187 -21.86 -6.50 -0.98
N GLY A 188 -20.61 -6.74 -0.62
CA GLY A 188 -20.21 -7.72 0.39
C GLY A 188 -20.42 -9.16 -0.04
N LEU A 189 -20.16 -10.09 0.89
CA LEU A 189 -20.32 -11.52 0.71
C LEU A 189 -21.21 -12.11 1.80
N PHE A 190 -21.97 -13.13 1.47
CA PHE A 190 -22.60 -13.97 2.47
C PHE A 190 -21.56 -14.80 3.23
N THR A 191 -21.85 -15.15 4.48
CA THR A 191 -20.93 -15.96 5.30
C THR A 191 -20.52 -17.28 4.62
N TRP A 192 -21.42 -17.91 3.87
CA TRP A 192 -21.12 -19.15 3.15
C TRP A 192 -20.18 -18.93 1.96
N GLU A 193 -20.28 -17.79 1.26
CA GLU A 193 -19.38 -17.43 0.16
C GLU A 193 -17.96 -17.21 0.67
N ILE A 194 -17.81 -16.59 1.85
CA ILE A 194 -16.51 -16.42 2.50
C ILE A 194 -15.89 -17.80 2.80
N VAL A 195 -16.67 -18.72 3.40
CA VAL A 195 -16.19 -20.07 3.69
C VAL A 195 -15.79 -20.81 2.42
N ASP A 196 -16.57 -20.74 1.33
CA ASP A 196 -16.18 -21.38 0.07
C ASP A 196 -14.87 -20.83 -0.48
N HIS A 197 -14.64 -19.51 -0.41
CA HIS A 197 -13.36 -18.92 -0.82
C HIS A 197 -12.19 -19.41 0.04
N LEU A 198 -12.38 -19.52 1.36
CA LEU A 198 -11.32 -20.03 2.26
C LEU A 198 -10.98 -21.49 1.96
N ILE A 199 -11.96 -22.31 1.57
CA ILE A 199 -11.71 -23.69 1.13
C ILE A 199 -10.94 -23.69 -0.19
N GLN A 200 -11.37 -22.89 -1.17
CA GLN A 200 -10.74 -22.80 -2.48
C GLN A 200 -9.30 -22.28 -2.41
N SER A 201 -9.02 -21.37 -1.48
CA SER A 201 -7.66 -20.85 -1.25
C SER A 201 -6.77 -21.79 -0.44
N GLY A 202 -7.28 -22.93 0.03
CA GLY A 202 -6.54 -23.85 0.89
C GLY A 202 -6.17 -23.25 2.25
N GLU A 203 -7.00 -22.35 2.78
CA GLU A 203 -6.72 -21.72 4.07
C GLU A 203 -6.70 -22.79 5.19
N PRO A 204 -5.65 -22.84 6.02
CA PRO A 204 -5.53 -23.85 7.07
C PRO A 204 -6.77 -23.93 7.96
N GLY A 205 -7.33 -25.14 8.09
CA GLY A 205 -8.56 -25.37 8.84
C GLY A 205 -9.84 -25.21 8.01
N TYR A 206 -9.75 -25.02 6.70
CA TYR A 206 -10.87 -25.07 5.76
C TYR A 206 -10.61 -26.14 4.68
N ASP A 207 -10.23 -27.34 5.10
CA ASP A 207 -9.60 -28.34 4.21
C ASP A 207 -10.59 -29.30 3.53
N ILE A 208 -11.89 -29.17 3.83
CA ILE A 208 -12.90 -30.13 3.38
C ILE A 208 -13.91 -29.43 2.48
N PRO A 209 -14.01 -29.79 1.18
CA PRO A 209 -15.04 -29.30 0.28
C PRO A 209 -16.39 -29.91 0.65
N PHE A 210 -17.02 -29.35 1.67
CA PHE A 210 -18.21 -29.94 2.31
C PHE A 210 -19.41 -30.08 1.37
N ARG A 211 -19.45 -29.32 0.26
CA ARG A 211 -20.49 -29.40 -0.78
C ARG A 211 -20.55 -30.75 -1.49
N GLU A 212 -19.46 -31.51 -1.48
CA GLU A 212 -19.37 -32.85 -2.08
C GLU A 212 -19.79 -33.97 -1.11
N LYS A 213 -20.06 -33.63 0.14
CA LYS A 213 -20.41 -34.60 1.19
C LYS A 213 -21.90 -34.88 1.23
N HIS A 214 -22.27 -36.02 1.81
CA HIS A 214 -23.67 -36.32 2.10
C HIS A 214 -24.30 -35.24 2.99
N LYS A 215 -25.61 -35.04 2.85
CA LYS A 215 -26.36 -33.89 3.39
C LYS A 215 -26.11 -33.61 4.88
N ASP A 216 -26.02 -34.63 5.72
CA ASP A 216 -25.84 -34.46 7.16
C ASP A 216 -24.40 -34.11 7.53
N GLU A 217 -23.43 -34.74 6.87
CA GLU A 217 -22.00 -34.42 7.00
C GLU A 217 -21.70 -33.01 6.47
N MET A 218 -22.24 -32.65 5.30
CA MET A 218 -22.20 -31.32 4.71
C MET A 218 -22.65 -30.25 5.72
N ARG A 219 -23.83 -30.44 6.33
CA ARG A 219 -24.39 -29.51 7.33
C ARG A 219 -23.53 -29.42 8.59
N MET A 220 -22.96 -30.53 9.04
CA MET A 220 -22.07 -30.56 10.20
C MET A 220 -20.80 -29.74 9.95
N ILE A 221 -20.12 -29.99 8.83
CA ILE A 221 -18.90 -29.28 8.46
C ILE A 221 -19.17 -27.80 8.22
N GLN A 222 -20.25 -27.46 7.51
CA GLN A 222 -20.64 -26.07 7.27
C GLN A 222 -20.84 -25.30 8.58
N ARG A 223 -21.56 -25.88 9.56
CA ARG A 223 -21.75 -25.25 10.88
C ARG A 223 -20.43 -25.03 11.62
N ARG A 224 -19.52 -26.01 11.56
CA ARG A 224 -18.18 -25.90 12.15
C ARG A 224 -17.38 -24.76 11.53
N TYR A 225 -17.34 -24.66 10.21
CA TYR A 225 -16.64 -23.59 9.49
C TYR A 225 -17.25 -22.21 9.73
N HIS A 226 -18.58 -22.09 9.71
CA HIS A 226 -19.25 -20.84 10.05
C HIS A 226 -18.92 -20.40 11.50
N THR A 227 -18.92 -21.34 12.45
CA THR A 227 -18.57 -21.04 13.86
C THR A 227 -17.13 -20.59 14.00
N ARG A 228 -16.20 -21.27 13.30
CA ARG A 228 -14.78 -20.89 13.26
C ARG A 228 -14.62 -19.49 12.68
N LEU A 229 -15.14 -19.24 11.48
CA LEU A 229 -15.06 -17.95 10.79
C LEU A 229 -15.62 -16.81 11.66
N ASN A 230 -16.75 -17.04 12.31
CA ASN A 230 -17.34 -16.05 13.22
C ASN A 230 -16.38 -15.70 14.36
N LYS A 231 -15.90 -16.70 15.11
CA LYS A 231 -15.05 -16.46 16.29
C LYS A 231 -13.66 -15.92 15.94
N SER A 232 -13.05 -16.42 14.87
CA SER A 232 -11.66 -16.09 14.53
C SER A 232 -11.52 -14.75 13.81
N ALA A 233 -12.54 -14.36 13.03
CA ALA A 233 -12.46 -13.17 12.17
C ALA A 233 -13.68 -12.25 12.30
N LEU A 234 -14.90 -12.74 12.03
CA LEU A 234 -16.04 -11.82 11.84
C LEU A 234 -16.43 -11.10 13.13
N GLU A 235 -16.50 -11.78 14.28
CA GLU A 235 -16.85 -11.14 15.56
C GLU A 235 -15.84 -10.05 15.95
N PRO A 236 -14.50 -10.31 15.96
CA PRO A 236 -13.52 -9.24 16.18
C PRO A 236 -13.61 -8.11 15.17
N LEU A 237 -13.73 -8.41 13.86
CA LEU A 237 -13.77 -7.38 12.82
C LEU A 237 -15.04 -6.51 12.89
N ILE A 238 -16.17 -7.10 13.29
CA ILE A 238 -17.42 -6.36 13.53
C ILE A 238 -17.27 -5.50 14.78
N ALA A 239 -16.73 -6.05 15.87
CA ALA A 239 -16.52 -5.33 17.12
C ALA A 239 -15.59 -4.12 16.95
N SER A 240 -14.56 -4.25 16.12
CA SER A 240 -13.63 -3.16 15.76
C SER A 240 -14.16 -2.23 14.66
N GLY A 241 -15.34 -2.50 14.09
CA GLY A 241 -15.95 -1.66 13.06
C GLY A 241 -15.32 -1.75 11.67
N TYR A 242 -14.51 -2.77 11.40
CA TYR A 242 -13.88 -2.97 10.08
C TYR A 242 -14.80 -3.65 9.07
N VAL A 243 -15.81 -4.37 9.55
CA VAL A 243 -16.87 -4.96 8.71
C VAL A 243 -18.24 -4.78 9.38
N THR A 244 -19.29 -4.78 8.57
CA THR A 244 -20.68 -4.76 9.03
C THR A 244 -21.37 -6.07 8.67
N LYS A 245 -22.41 -6.42 9.44
CA LYS A 245 -23.21 -7.63 9.23
C LYS A 245 -24.69 -7.24 9.10
N LYS A 246 -25.29 -7.52 7.95
CA LYS A 246 -26.72 -7.27 7.68
C LYS A 246 -27.45 -8.58 7.40
N LYS A 247 -28.60 -8.78 8.05
CA LYS A 247 -29.47 -9.93 7.75
C LYS A 247 -30.22 -9.69 6.43
N VAL A 248 -30.15 -10.66 5.52
CA VAL A 248 -30.85 -10.66 4.23
C VAL A 248 -31.56 -12.01 4.09
N GLY A 249 -32.87 -12.00 4.31
CA GLY A 249 -33.68 -13.23 4.42
C GLY A 249 -33.16 -14.15 5.52
N ARG A 250 -32.77 -15.38 5.15
CA ARG A 250 -32.19 -16.38 6.08
C ARG A 250 -30.68 -16.27 6.27
N TYR A 251 -30.01 -15.39 5.53
CA TYR A 251 -28.55 -15.29 5.51
C TYR A 251 -28.06 -13.97 6.09
N HIS A 252 -26.75 -13.91 6.35
CA HIS A 252 -26.06 -12.70 6.75
C HIS A 252 -25.08 -12.30 5.66
N ARG A 253 -25.16 -11.04 5.24
CA ARG A 253 -24.26 -10.39 4.31
C ARG A 253 -23.24 -9.57 5.11
N ILE A 254 -21.97 -9.78 4.81
CA ILE A 254 -20.83 -9.13 5.45
C ILE A 254 -20.26 -8.14 4.45
N THR A 255 -20.14 -6.88 4.86
CA THR A 255 -19.64 -5.79 4.00
C THR A 255 -18.50 -5.08 4.69
N ILE A 256 -17.41 -4.82 3.99
CA ILE A 256 -16.26 -4.07 4.52
C ILE A 256 -16.62 -2.60 4.72
N THR A 257 -16.09 -1.98 5.78
CA THR A 257 -16.22 -0.54 6.02
C THR A 257 -15.04 0.21 5.42
N GLN A 258 -15.09 1.55 5.41
CA GLN A 258 -13.95 2.36 4.98
C GLN A 258 -12.70 2.06 5.79
N SER A 259 -12.82 2.01 7.13
CA SER A 259 -11.71 1.65 8.02
C SER A 259 -11.15 0.26 7.70
N GLY A 260 -12.03 -0.69 7.34
CA GLY A 260 -11.62 -2.02 6.91
C GLY A 260 -10.82 -2.00 5.60
N LEU A 261 -11.17 -1.13 4.65
CA LEU A 261 -10.41 -0.94 3.41
C LEU A 261 -9.01 -0.38 3.66
N TYR A 262 -8.86 0.60 4.55
CA TYR A 262 -7.55 1.10 4.96
C TYR A 262 -6.68 -0.01 5.56
N LEU A 263 -7.28 -0.85 6.40
CA LEU A 263 -6.57 -1.98 7.01
C LEU A 263 -6.20 -3.04 5.97
N ALA A 264 -7.07 -3.36 5.01
CA ALA A 264 -6.73 -4.26 3.91
C ALA A 264 -5.58 -3.70 3.05
N ALA A 265 -5.66 -2.41 2.69
CA ALA A 265 -4.67 -1.73 1.86
C ALA A 265 -3.28 -1.72 2.51
N VAL A 266 -3.19 -1.52 3.84
CA VAL A 266 -1.89 -1.50 4.54
C VAL A 266 -1.18 -2.85 4.54
N HIS A 267 -1.91 -3.95 4.31
CA HIS A 267 -1.32 -5.28 4.14
C HIS A 267 -0.94 -5.60 2.69
N GLY A 268 -1.10 -4.64 1.76
CA GLY A 268 -0.87 -4.87 0.33
C GLY A 268 -1.93 -5.76 -0.32
N ALA A 269 -3.04 -6.01 0.38
CA ALA A 269 -4.04 -6.96 -0.05
C ALA A 269 -5.17 -6.24 -0.80
N PHE A 270 -5.16 -6.42 -2.14
CA PHE A 270 -6.04 -5.97 -3.22
C PHE A 270 -6.98 -4.77 -2.99
N ILE A 271 -6.89 -3.81 -3.92
CA ILE A 271 -7.98 -2.88 -4.28
C ILE A 271 -8.40 -3.23 -5.71
N ALA A 272 -9.67 -3.58 -5.90
CA ALA A 272 -10.24 -3.69 -7.24
C ALA A 272 -10.38 -2.27 -7.84
N PRO A 273 -10.14 -2.07 -9.15
CA PRO A 273 -10.20 -0.74 -9.80
C PRO A 273 -11.52 0.01 -9.50
N GLU A 274 -12.60 -0.74 -9.38
CA GLU A 274 -13.99 -0.30 -9.16
C GLU A 274 -14.26 0.43 -7.83
N PHE A 275 -13.32 0.44 -6.87
CA PHE A 275 -13.48 1.20 -5.62
C PHE A 275 -12.81 2.58 -5.64
N SER A 276 -12.00 2.88 -6.66
CA SER A 276 -11.43 4.22 -6.84
C SER A 276 -12.49 5.28 -7.16
N GLU A 277 -13.67 4.87 -7.60
CA GLU A 277 -14.77 5.77 -8.00
C GLU A 277 -15.80 6.00 -6.89
N MET A 278 -15.69 5.31 -5.74
CA MET A 278 -16.74 5.30 -4.72
C MET A 278 -16.62 6.37 -3.64
N TYR A 279 -15.49 7.06 -3.54
CA TYR A 279 -15.25 8.01 -2.46
C TYR A 279 -14.56 9.26 -3.02
N PRO A 280 -15.22 10.44 -2.96
CA PRO A 280 -14.64 11.71 -3.36
C PRO A 280 -13.49 12.14 -2.44
#